data_AF-A0A486XWQ8-F1
#
_entry.id   AF-A0A486XWQ8-F1
#
_cell.length_a   1.000
_cell.length_b   1.000
_cell.length_c   1.000
_cell.angle_alpha   90.00
_cell.angle_beta   90.00
_cell.angle_gamma   90.00
#
_symmetry.space_group_name_H-M   'P 1'
#
loop_
_entity.id
_entity.type
_entity.pdbx_description
1 polymer ?
#
loop_
_entity_poly.entity_id
_entity_poly.type
_entity_poly.pdbx_seq_one_letter_code
_entity_poly.pdbx_strand_id
1 'polypeptide(L)'
;MGGRSSGNVRQQEDALVFSGNLSLANNGGFASVEFKLLRPLASATIEQLILNVIADGRRYQLRLKTAYLPQGVAYVAEFTPQKHRYDYAFTLADFTGRYRGRSVLNLPALNFADVTHVGIMLADKTAGPFQITLYSLSVGMK
;
A
#
# COMPACT_ATOMS: atom_id res chain seq x y z
N MET A 1 10.46 2.91 8.13
CA MET A 1 10.70 1.52 8.58
C MET A 1 10.50 1.42 10.09
N GLY A 2 10.11 0.25 10.61
CA GLY A 2 9.94 0.00 12.04
C GLY A 2 11.11 -0.76 12.66
N GLY A 3 11.55 -0.32 13.84
CA GLY A 3 12.63 -0.96 14.60
C GLY A 3 13.91 -1.11 13.77
N ARG A 4 14.45 -2.33 13.70
CA ARG A 4 15.65 -2.65 12.89
C ARG A 4 15.32 -3.21 11.49
N SER A 5 14.09 -3.03 11.00
CA SER A 5 13.74 -3.48 9.64
C SER A 5 14.43 -2.60 8.60
N SER A 6 14.93 -3.20 7.52
CA SER A 6 15.51 -2.50 6.37
C SER A 6 14.62 -2.66 5.14
N GLY A 7 14.59 -1.65 4.30
CA GLY A 7 13.80 -1.64 3.06
C GLY A 7 14.42 -0.68 2.06
N ASN A 8 14.41 -1.05 0.79
CA ASN A 8 14.93 -0.25 -0.30
C ASN A 8 13.96 -0.34 -1.49
N VAL A 9 13.91 0.74 -2.26
CA VAL A 9 13.13 0.83 -3.50
C VAL A 9 14.12 1.00 -4.63
N ARG A 10 13.98 0.18 -5.67
CA ARG A 10 14.76 0.29 -6.90
C ARG A 10 13.83 0.26 -8.09
N GLN A 11 14.13 1.07 -9.09
CA GLN A 11 13.52 0.94 -10.39
C GLN A 11 14.21 -0.17 -11.16
N GLN A 12 13.43 -1.06 -11.77
CA GLN A 12 13.90 -2.14 -12.62
C GLN A 12 12.99 -2.18 -13.84
N GLU A 13 13.53 -1.83 -15.01
CA GLU A 13 12.80 -1.78 -16.28
C GLU A 13 11.50 -0.96 -16.15
N ASP A 14 10.34 -1.62 -16.28
CA ASP A 14 9.00 -1.05 -16.21
C ASP A 14 8.37 -1.10 -14.80
N ALA A 15 9.14 -1.50 -13.78
CA ALA A 15 8.62 -1.76 -12.44
C ALA A 15 9.43 -1.11 -11.32
N LEU A 16 8.80 -1.03 -10.14
CA LEU A 16 9.43 -0.65 -8.87
C LEU A 16 9.52 -1.88 -7.96
N VAL A 17 10.72 -2.21 -7.52
CA VAL A 17 10.96 -3.31 -6.57
C VAL A 17 11.11 -2.72 -5.17
N PHE A 18 10.19 -3.07 -4.27
CA PHE A 18 10.31 -2.82 -2.84
C PHE A 18 10.74 -4.10 -2.13
N SER A 19 11.94 -4.10 -1.56
CA SER A 19 12.52 -5.28 -0.92
C SER A 19 13.35 -4.93 0.31
N GLY A 20 13.60 -5.92 1.16
CA GLY A 20 14.44 -5.74 2.35
C GLY A 20 14.35 -6.91 3.32
N ASN A 21 14.64 -6.63 4.59
CA ASN A 21 14.56 -7.62 5.67
C ASN A 21 13.75 -7.06 6.85
N LEU A 22 12.68 -7.76 7.22
CA LEU A 22 11.84 -7.38 8.34
C LEU A 22 12.44 -7.89 9.64
N SER A 23 12.57 -7.00 10.64
CA SER A 23 13.04 -7.35 11.98
C SER A 23 11.99 -6.99 13.02
N LEU A 24 11.79 -7.88 14.00
CA LEU A 24 10.92 -7.63 15.16
C LEU A 24 11.65 -6.88 16.28
N ALA A 25 12.97 -6.73 16.18
CA ALA A 25 13.77 -6.03 17.19
C ALA A 25 13.42 -4.53 17.24
N ASN A 26 13.52 -3.95 18.45
CA ASN A 26 13.25 -2.53 18.74
C ASN A 26 11.83 -2.08 18.35
N ASN A 27 10.81 -2.84 18.76
CA ASN A 27 9.41 -2.56 18.40
C ASN A 27 9.20 -2.50 16.87
N GLY A 28 9.93 -3.34 16.15
CA GLY A 28 9.87 -3.43 14.69
C GLY A 28 8.66 -4.22 14.19
N GLY A 29 8.82 -4.86 13.05
CA GLY A 29 7.77 -5.67 12.42
C GLY A 29 6.95 -4.94 11.37
N PHE A 30 7.47 -3.82 10.84
CA PHE A 30 6.91 -3.24 9.62
C PHE A 30 7.96 -2.63 8.69
N ALA A 31 7.66 -2.72 7.39
CA ALA A 31 8.38 -2.09 6.30
C ALA A 31 7.38 -1.34 5.40
N SER A 32 7.71 -0.13 4.97
CA SER A 32 6.79 0.67 4.17
C SER A 32 7.51 1.53 3.14
N VAL A 33 6.91 1.67 1.97
CA VAL A 33 7.23 2.67 0.95
C VAL A 33 5.98 3.51 0.68
N GLU A 34 6.17 4.79 0.42
CA GLU A 34 5.10 5.73 0.08
C GLU A 34 5.48 6.55 -1.15
N PHE A 35 4.53 6.72 -2.05
CA PHE A 35 4.65 7.46 -3.29
C PHE A 35 3.64 8.61 -3.29
N LYS A 36 4.12 9.82 -3.58
CA LYS A 36 3.25 10.97 -3.81
C LYS A 36 2.76 10.95 -5.25
N LEU A 37 1.45 11.05 -5.45
CA LEU A 37 0.89 11.19 -6.79
C LEU A 37 1.26 12.56 -7.36
N LEU A 38 1.77 12.59 -8.59
CA LEU A 38 2.14 13.82 -9.29
C LEU A 38 0.90 14.59 -9.78
N ARG A 39 -0.20 13.88 -9.99
CA ARG A 39 -1.50 14.42 -10.43
C ARG A 39 -2.62 13.66 -9.72
N PRO A 40 -3.78 14.30 -9.47
CA PRO A 40 -4.96 13.60 -8.98
C PRO A 40 -5.37 12.47 -9.92
N LEU A 41 -5.99 11.43 -9.36
CA LEU A 41 -6.66 10.42 -10.18
C LEU A 41 -7.89 11.06 -10.84
N ALA A 42 -8.13 10.79 -12.13
CA ALA A 42 -9.19 11.44 -12.91
C ALA A 42 -10.58 11.25 -12.25
N SER A 43 -11.38 12.32 -12.16
CA SER A 43 -12.26 12.49 -10.99
C SER A 43 -13.75 12.15 -11.12
N ALA A 44 -14.22 11.39 -12.11
CA ALA A 44 -15.68 11.21 -12.28
C ALA A 44 -16.24 9.81 -11.98
N THR A 45 -15.49 8.73 -12.22
CA THR A 45 -16.10 7.39 -12.29
C THR A 45 -15.17 6.24 -11.86
N ILE A 46 -14.17 6.50 -11.02
CA ILE A 46 -13.27 5.43 -10.56
C ILE A 46 -14.02 4.51 -9.59
N GLU A 47 -14.31 3.29 -10.02
CA GLU A 47 -14.90 2.27 -9.17
C GLU A 47 -13.83 1.41 -8.49
N GLN A 48 -12.66 1.26 -9.13
CA GLN A 48 -11.60 0.37 -8.68
C GLN A 48 -10.21 0.97 -8.85
N LEU A 49 -9.32 0.64 -7.91
CA LEU A 49 -7.88 0.70 -8.10
C LEU A 49 -7.37 -0.69 -8.46
N ILE A 50 -6.63 -0.79 -9.55
CA ILE A 50 -6.04 -2.05 -10.00
C ILE A 50 -4.53 -1.96 -9.81
N LEU A 51 -4.00 -2.83 -8.95
CA LEU A 51 -2.58 -2.91 -8.64
C LEU A 51 -2.00 -4.19 -9.27
N ASN A 52 -1.10 -4.02 -10.23
CA ASN A 52 -0.41 -5.13 -10.89
C ASN A 52 0.93 -5.41 -10.19
N VAL A 53 1.08 -6.61 -9.62
CA VAL A 53 2.25 -6.96 -8.79
C VAL A 53 2.69 -8.42 -8.95
N ILE A 54 3.92 -8.69 -8.54
CA ILE A 54 4.38 -10.03 -8.11
C ILE A 54 4.99 -9.89 -6.71
N ALA A 55 4.84 -10.88 -5.84
CA ALA A 55 5.46 -10.83 -4.53
C ALA A 55 5.86 -12.21 -3.98
N ASP A 56 6.50 -12.17 -2.82
CA ASP A 56 6.97 -13.30 -2.03
C ASP A 56 5.87 -14.18 -1.37
N GLY A 57 4.59 -13.82 -1.52
CA GLY A 57 3.47 -14.52 -0.89
C GLY A 57 3.13 -14.05 0.52
N ARG A 58 3.79 -13.00 1.03
CA ARG A 58 3.47 -12.40 2.33
C ARG A 58 2.25 -11.48 2.22
N ARG A 59 1.61 -11.18 3.35
CA ARG A 59 0.45 -10.27 3.38
C ARG A 59 0.91 -8.80 3.40
N TYR A 60 0.53 -8.05 2.37
CA TYR A 60 0.83 -6.64 2.23
C TYR A 60 -0.42 -5.78 2.46
N GLN A 61 -0.18 -4.49 2.63
CA GLN A 61 -1.19 -3.46 2.77
C GLN A 61 -1.03 -2.44 1.66
N LEU A 62 -2.11 -2.19 0.92
CA LEU A 62 -2.25 -1.01 0.07
C LEU A 62 -2.81 0.13 0.95
N ARG A 63 -2.11 1.27 0.95
CA ARG A 63 -2.41 2.41 1.81
C ARG A 63 -2.69 3.64 0.98
N LEU A 64 -3.78 4.34 1.27
CA LEU A 64 -4.14 5.57 0.60
C LEU A 64 -4.21 6.72 1.62
N LYS A 65 -3.66 7.88 1.25
CA LYS A 65 -3.82 9.12 2.01
C LYS A 65 -4.44 10.21 1.14
N THR A 66 -5.29 11.02 1.74
CA THR A 66 -5.89 12.22 1.16
C THR A 66 -5.44 13.45 1.96
N ALA A 67 -5.64 14.65 1.40
CA ALA A 67 -5.35 15.89 2.12
C ALA A 67 -6.24 16.11 3.36
N TYR A 68 -7.35 15.37 3.46
CA TYR A 68 -8.35 15.48 4.52
C TYR A 68 -8.07 14.57 5.72
N LEU A 69 -7.06 13.70 5.64
CA LEU A 69 -6.72 12.78 6.73
C LEU A 69 -5.76 13.42 7.74
N PRO A 70 -5.94 13.14 9.06
CA PRO A 70 -4.94 13.46 10.06
C PRO A 70 -3.59 12.79 9.76
N GLN A 71 -2.50 13.42 10.20
CA GLN A 71 -1.15 12.92 9.96
C GLN A 71 -0.97 11.48 10.51
N GLY A 72 -0.45 10.59 9.66
CA GLY A 72 -0.17 9.19 10.01
C GLY A 72 -1.38 8.26 9.93
N VAL A 73 -2.58 8.78 9.67
CA VAL A 73 -3.77 7.97 9.32
C VAL A 73 -3.70 7.62 7.84
N ALA A 74 -4.16 6.41 7.49
CA ALA A 74 -4.37 6.00 6.11
C ALA A 74 -5.63 5.15 6.00
N TYR A 75 -6.24 5.15 4.82
CA TYR A 75 -7.15 4.10 4.40
C TYR A 75 -6.33 2.87 4.00
N VAL A 76 -6.70 1.69 4.47
CA VAL A 76 -5.90 0.47 4.33
C VAL A 76 -6.75 -0.66 3.78
N ALA A 77 -6.30 -1.25 2.68
CA ALA A 77 -6.74 -2.55 2.19
C ALA A 77 -5.61 -3.57 2.38
N GLU A 78 -5.94 -4.79 2.81
CA GLU A 78 -4.97 -5.88 2.96
C GLU A 78 -5.11 -6.87 1.81
N PHE A 79 -3.99 -7.39 1.30
CA PHE A 79 -4.00 -8.39 0.23
C PHE A 79 -2.81 -9.34 0.37
N THR A 80 -2.97 -10.57 -0.14
CA THR A 80 -1.89 -11.57 -0.17
C THR A 80 -1.55 -11.85 -1.64
N PRO A 81 -0.49 -11.20 -2.17
CA PRO A 81 -0.08 -11.37 -3.56
C PRO A 81 0.34 -12.81 -3.87
N GLN A 82 -0.05 -13.30 -5.06
CA GLN A 82 0.39 -14.57 -5.61
C GLN A 82 1.88 -14.48 -5.98
N LYS A 83 2.53 -15.65 -6.13
CA LYS A 83 3.93 -15.74 -6.57
C LYS A 83 4.13 -15.54 -8.09
N HIS A 84 3.05 -15.26 -8.83
CA HIS A 84 3.08 -14.86 -10.22
C HIS A 84 2.46 -13.47 -10.39
N ARG A 85 2.78 -12.80 -11.51
CA ARG A 85 2.22 -11.48 -11.82
C ARG A 85 0.69 -11.55 -11.85
N TYR A 86 0.02 -10.65 -11.14
CA TYR A 86 -1.44 -10.65 -10.99
C TYR A 86 -2.00 -9.24 -10.73
N ASP A 87 -3.24 -9.01 -11.15
CA ASP A 87 -3.99 -7.78 -10.94
C ASP A 87 -4.89 -7.87 -9.71
N TYR A 88 -4.64 -7.03 -8.71
CA TYR A 88 -5.49 -6.88 -7.54
C TYR A 88 -6.40 -5.67 -7.71
N ALA A 89 -7.70 -5.91 -7.88
CA ALA A 89 -8.71 -4.87 -7.93
C ALA A 89 -9.23 -4.57 -6.52
N PHE A 90 -9.24 -3.28 -6.15
CA PHE A 90 -9.73 -2.78 -4.87
C PHE A 90 -10.82 -1.75 -5.10
N THR A 91 -11.96 -1.96 -4.46
CA THR A 91 -13.07 -1.01 -4.37
C THR A 91 -12.94 -0.16 -3.12
N LEU A 92 -13.74 0.92 -3.01
CA LEU A 92 -13.80 1.74 -1.79
C LEU A 92 -14.12 0.92 -0.53
N ALA A 93 -14.91 -0.15 -0.65
CA ALA A 93 -15.32 -0.99 0.47
C ALA A 93 -14.19 -1.84 1.07
N ASP A 94 -13.10 -2.06 0.32
CA ASP A 94 -11.94 -2.83 0.78
C ASP A 94 -11.07 -2.03 1.76
N PHE A 95 -11.31 -0.72 1.87
CA PHE A 95 -10.48 0.19 2.66
C PHE A 95 -11.09 0.52 4.02
N THR A 96 -10.25 0.41 5.06
CA THR A 96 -10.60 0.82 6.43
C THR A 96 -9.59 1.82 6.99
N GLY A 97 -10.06 2.76 7.80
CA GLY A 97 -9.19 3.75 8.47
C GLY A 97 -8.28 3.11 9.51
N ARG A 98 -6.96 3.32 9.41
CA ARG A 98 -6.00 2.84 10.42
C ARG A 98 -4.94 3.87 10.80
N TYR A 99 -4.60 3.86 12.10
CA TYR A 99 -3.48 4.60 12.69
C TYR A 99 -2.65 3.67 13.57
N ARG A 100 -1.36 3.49 13.22
CA ARG A 100 -0.42 2.64 13.99
C ARG A 100 -0.99 1.26 14.35
N GLY A 101 -1.68 0.62 13.40
CA GLY A 101 -2.28 -0.69 13.56
C GLY A 101 -3.67 -0.72 14.21
N ARG A 102 -4.17 0.40 14.74
CA ARG A 102 -5.50 0.53 15.35
C ARG A 102 -6.52 1.06 14.34
N SER A 103 -7.76 0.58 14.43
CA SER A 103 -8.87 1.11 13.63
C SER A 103 -9.20 2.54 14.02
N VAL A 104 -9.53 3.36 13.03
CA VAL A 104 -9.99 4.74 13.20
C VAL A 104 -11.38 4.84 12.58
N LEU A 105 -12.34 5.34 13.35
CA LEU A 105 -13.72 5.56 12.92
C LEU A 105 -13.94 7.04 12.57
N ASN A 106 -15.08 7.35 11.94
CA ASN A 106 -15.51 8.71 11.62
C ASN A 106 -14.50 9.49 10.75
N LEU A 107 -13.84 8.79 9.83
CA LEU A 107 -13.05 9.44 8.79
C LEU A 107 -13.97 9.99 7.69
N PRO A 108 -13.50 11.01 6.93
CA PRO A 108 -14.15 11.38 5.68
C PRO A 108 -14.41 10.15 4.79
N ALA A 109 -15.42 10.19 3.93
CA ALA A 109 -15.58 9.11 2.96
C ALA A 109 -14.35 9.08 2.03
N LEU A 110 -13.82 7.89 1.77
CA LEU A 110 -12.76 7.74 0.78
C LEU A 110 -13.36 7.98 -0.61
N ASN A 111 -12.73 8.87 -1.36
CA ASN A 111 -12.90 9.03 -2.80
C ASN A 111 -11.52 8.88 -3.45
N PHE A 112 -11.42 8.03 -4.47
CA PHE A 112 -10.15 7.81 -5.16
C PHE A 112 -9.62 9.09 -5.84
N ALA A 113 -10.49 10.00 -6.27
CA ALA A 113 -10.08 11.28 -6.84
C ALA A 113 -9.30 12.17 -5.86
N ASP A 114 -9.52 11.99 -4.54
CA ASP A 114 -8.89 12.79 -3.48
C ASP A 114 -7.56 12.20 -2.98
N VAL A 115 -7.16 11.05 -3.54
CA VAL A 115 -5.91 10.38 -3.14
C VAL A 115 -4.72 11.23 -3.57
N THR A 116 -3.83 11.47 -2.62
CA THR A 116 -2.59 12.22 -2.82
C THR A 116 -1.34 11.35 -2.66
N HIS A 117 -1.44 10.28 -1.86
CA HIS A 117 -0.35 9.33 -1.66
C HIS A 117 -0.85 7.90 -1.70
N VAL A 118 -0.02 7.04 -2.28
CA VAL A 118 -0.20 5.58 -2.30
C VAL A 118 1.00 4.95 -1.63
N GLY A 119 0.77 4.01 -0.72
CA GLY A 119 1.82 3.31 -0.01
C GLY A 119 1.63 1.81 -0.04
N ILE A 120 2.75 1.09 0.02
CA ILE A 120 2.79 -0.36 0.23
C ILE A 120 3.47 -0.59 1.58
N MET A 121 2.83 -1.41 2.41
CA MET A 121 3.37 -1.75 3.72
C MET A 121 3.29 -3.24 3.98
N LEU A 122 4.40 -3.81 4.43
CA LEU A 122 4.47 -5.13 5.04
C LEU A 122 4.40 -4.94 6.56
N ALA A 123 3.45 -5.59 7.21
CA ALA A 123 3.23 -5.47 8.66
C ALA A 123 2.74 -6.79 9.29
N ASP A 124 3.08 -7.93 8.68
CA ASP A 124 2.65 -9.28 9.06
C ASP A 124 3.33 -9.81 10.34
N LYS A 125 4.26 -9.04 10.92
CA LYS A 125 5.08 -9.41 12.09
C LYS A 125 5.87 -10.71 11.91
N THR A 126 6.23 -11.07 10.68
CA THR A 126 7.10 -12.21 10.38
C THR A 126 8.51 -11.71 10.09
N ALA A 127 9.51 -12.11 10.87
CA ALA A 127 10.89 -11.72 10.59
C ALA A 127 11.39 -12.36 9.29
N GLY A 128 12.30 -11.69 8.58
CA GLY A 128 12.95 -12.25 7.40
C GLY A 128 12.75 -11.42 6.13
N PRO A 129 13.33 -11.91 5.01
CA PRO A 129 13.35 -11.17 3.76
C PRO A 129 11.95 -10.93 3.23
N PHE A 130 11.80 -9.84 2.48
CA PHE A 130 10.59 -9.56 1.74
C PHE A 130 10.90 -8.92 0.39
N GLN A 131 10.00 -9.14 -0.56
CA GLN A 131 10.03 -8.48 -1.86
C GLN A 131 8.62 -8.42 -2.47
N ILE A 132 8.29 -7.24 -2.99
CA ILE A 132 7.16 -7.00 -3.87
C ILE A 132 7.61 -6.13 -5.05
N THR A 133 7.31 -6.58 -6.26
CA THR A 133 7.52 -5.80 -7.49
C THR A 133 6.19 -5.21 -7.94
N LEU A 134 6.17 -3.91 -8.13
CA LEU A 134 5.02 -3.11 -8.52
C LEU A 134 5.20 -2.69 -9.98
N TYR A 135 4.35 -3.18 -10.87
CA TYR A 135 4.43 -2.84 -12.29
C TYR A 135 3.56 -1.63 -12.61
N SER A 136 2.33 -1.58 -12.10
CA SER A 136 1.42 -0.48 -12.36
C SER A 136 0.37 -0.33 -11.27
N LEU A 137 -0.14 0.89 -11.17
CA LEU A 137 -1.38 1.23 -10.50
C LEU A 137 -2.26 1.94 -11.52
N SER A 138 -3.40 1.34 -11.85
CA SER A 138 -4.37 1.89 -12.79
C SER A 138 -5.74 2.02 -12.13
N VAL A 139 -6.65 2.67 -12.84
CA VAL A 139 -8.03 2.90 -12.40
C VAL A 139 -8.98 2.08 -13.29
N GLY A 140 -9.93 1.38 -12.66
CA GLY A 140 -11.07 0.79 -13.33
C GLY A 140 -12.23 1.81 -13.35
N MET A 141 -12.76 2.06 -14.55
CA MET A 141 -13.92 2.94 -14.75
C MET A 141 -15.13 2.09 -15.13
N LYS A 142 -16.31 2.64 -14.87
CA LYS A 142 -17.59 2.13 -15.39
C LYS A 142 -17.73 2.33 -16.89
#